data_AF-A0AAU1YZ98-F1
#
_entry.id   AF-A0AAU1YZ98-F1
#
_cell.length_a   1.000
_cell.length_b   1.000
_cell.length_c   1.000
_cell.angle_alpha   90.00
_cell.angle_beta   90.00
_cell.angle_gamma   90.00
#
_symmetry.space_group_name_H-M   'P 1'
#
loop_
_entity.id
_entity.type
_entity.pdbx_description
1 polymer ?
#
loop_
_entity_poly.entity_id
_entity_poly.type
_entity_poly.pdbx_seq_one_letter_code
_entity_poly.pdbx_strand_id
1 'polypeptide(L)'
;MRPSSQDQAIEAAFNGPVAELHRTATAGQAGPALFRAMELRSFLAVAESHVDRVRDRLHQATAPDRDQSELDAGDLRTDVEWMKAALTSRTEIVTALTRLLRSMPGREAAGPRRHQAIPTASPKANTAPPAARSRHP
;
A
#
# COMPACT_ATOMS: atom_id res chain seq x y z
N MET A 1 13.08 6.85 2.73
CA MET A 1 12.23 6.61 1.54
C MET A 1 11.86 7.94 0.91
N ARG A 2 11.77 8.03 -0.42
CA ARG A 2 11.25 9.23 -1.09
C ARG A 2 9.73 9.35 -0.83
N PRO A 3 9.17 10.55 -0.60
CA PRO A 3 7.73 10.75 -0.48
C PRO A 3 7.01 10.38 -1.79
N SER A 4 5.74 10.07 -1.68
CA SER A 4 4.84 9.81 -2.81
C SER A 4 3.56 10.60 -2.63
N SER A 5 2.95 11.05 -3.73
CA SER A 5 1.66 11.76 -3.68
C SER A 5 0.51 10.96 -3.07
N GLN A 6 0.67 9.65 -2.86
CA GLN A 6 -0.34 8.76 -2.27
C GLN A 6 -0.05 8.34 -0.83
N ASP A 7 0.99 8.89 -0.19
CA ASP A 7 1.37 8.52 1.17
C ASP A 7 0.21 8.68 2.15
N GLN A 8 -0.46 9.85 2.16
CA GLN A 8 -1.59 10.10 3.06
C GLN A 8 -2.77 9.13 2.82
N ALA A 9 -3.04 8.77 1.57
CA ALA A 9 -4.13 7.83 1.25
C ALA A 9 -3.83 6.42 1.76
N ILE A 10 -2.56 6.01 1.70
CA ILE A 10 -2.08 4.73 2.24
C ILE A 10 -2.14 4.74 3.77
N GLU A 11 -1.66 5.81 4.42
CA GLU A 11 -1.68 5.92 5.88
C GLU A 11 -3.11 5.82 6.42
N ALA A 12 -4.04 6.51 5.77
CA ALA A 12 -5.46 6.45 6.12
C ALA A 12 -6.05 5.04 5.92
N ALA A 13 -5.65 4.32 4.86
CA ALA A 13 -6.20 2.99 4.57
C ALA A 13 -5.68 1.89 5.50
N PHE A 14 -4.43 2.01 5.97
CA PHE A 14 -3.79 1.00 6.82
C PHE A 14 -3.65 1.42 8.29
N ASN A 15 -4.12 2.62 8.66
CA ASN A 15 -4.10 3.18 10.02
C ASN A 15 -2.70 3.21 10.64
N GLY A 16 -1.73 3.76 9.92
CA GLY A 16 -0.38 3.92 10.43
C GLY A 16 0.51 4.73 9.49
N PRO A 17 1.60 5.32 9.99
CA PRO A 17 2.52 6.09 9.18
C PRO A 17 3.27 5.20 8.16
N VAL A 18 3.52 5.74 6.96
CA VAL A 18 4.14 4.97 5.85
C VAL A 18 5.45 4.29 6.26
N ALA A 19 6.27 4.94 7.09
CA ALA A 19 7.54 4.38 7.53
C ALA A 19 7.38 3.06 8.32
N GLU A 20 6.34 2.95 9.14
CA GLU A 20 6.04 1.75 9.93
C GLU A 20 5.41 0.65 9.07
N LEU A 21 4.53 1.06 8.15
CA LEU A 21 3.91 0.18 7.16
C LEU A 21 4.96 -0.47 6.25
N HIS A 22 5.93 0.32 5.77
CA HIS A 22 7.03 -0.19 4.96
C HIS A 22 7.90 -1.17 5.75
N ARG A 23 8.26 -0.84 6.99
CA ARG A 23 9.04 -1.74 7.86
C ARG A 23 8.33 -3.08 8.06
N THR A 24 7.03 -3.04 8.34
CA THR A 24 6.16 -4.24 8.45
C THR A 24 6.19 -5.07 7.17
N ALA A 25 6.11 -4.43 6.00
CA ALA A 25 6.17 -5.11 4.71
C ALA A 25 7.55 -5.75 4.44
N THR A 26 8.64 -5.04 4.71
CA THR A 26 10.00 -5.55 4.52
C THR A 26 10.38 -6.64 5.52
N ALA A 27 9.76 -6.67 6.70
CA ALA A 27 9.96 -7.71 7.69
C ALA A 27 9.21 -9.01 7.35
N GLY A 28 8.44 -9.05 6.25
CA GLY A 28 7.63 -10.21 5.86
C GLY A 28 6.40 -10.42 6.76
N GLN A 29 6.04 -9.43 7.57
CA GLN A 29 4.93 -9.47 8.53
C GLN A 29 3.64 -8.86 7.97
N ALA A 30 3.66 -8.38 6.72
CA ALA A 30 2.53 -7.75 6.07
C ALA A 30 1.59 -8.78 5.42
N GLY A 31 0.28 -8.54 5.53
CA GLY A 31 -0.69 -9.18 4.66
C GLY A 31 -0.52 -8.75 3.19
N PRO A 32 -1.09 -9.51 2.24
CA PRO A 32 -0.85 -9.31 0.80
C PRO A 32 -1.25 -7.91 0.31
N ALA A 33 -2.31 -7.32 0.87
CA ALA A 33 -2.74 -5.97 0.51
C ALA A 33 -1.72 -4.89 0.92
N LEU A 34 -1.15 -5.00 2.12
CA LEU A 34 -0.14 -4.06 2.60
C LEU A 34 1.16 -4.20 1.80
N PHE A 35 1.59 -5.43 1.54
CA PHE A 35 2.77 -5.68 0.70
C PHE A 35 2.61 -5.05 -0.69
N ARG A 36 1.47 -5.32 -1.35
CA ARG A 36 1.19 -4.76 -2.68
C ARG A 36 1.06 -3.24 -2.67
N ALA A 37 0.49 -2.65 -1.62
CA ALA A 37 0.42 -1.20 -1.49
C ALA A 37 1.81 -0.56 -1.36
N MET A 38 2.71 -1.16 -0.56
CA MET A 38 4.09 -0.68 -0.40
C MET A 38 4.91 -0.81 -1.69
N GLU A 39 4.69 -1.87 -2.46
CA GLU A 39 5.30 -2.06 -3.78
C GLU A 39 4.84 -0.97 -4.77
N LEU A 40 3.53 -0.80 -4.93
CA LEU A 40 2.95 0.23 -5.81
C LEU A 40 3.41 1.63 -5.41
N ARG A 41 3.45 1.93 -4.11
CA ARG A 41 3.97 3.20 -3.59
C ARG A 41 5.43 3.44 -3.96
N SER A 42 6.25 2.39 -3.92
CA SER A 42 7.67 2.48 -4.29
C SER A 42 7.84 2.77 -5.78
N PHE A 43 7.07 2.10 -6.65
CA PHE A 43 7.06 2.41 -8.08
C PHE A 43 6.54 3.81 -8.37
N LEU A 44 5.52 4.27 -7.65
CA LEU A 44 4.99 5.63 -7.80
C LEU A 44 6.05 6.69 -7.48
N ALA A 45 6.78 6.52 -6.37
CA ALA A 45 7.84 7.45 -5.99
C ALA A 45 8.98 7.51 -7.02
N VAL A 46 9.24 6.43 -7.75
CA VAL A 46 10.20 6.42 -8.86
C VAL A 46 9.65 7.16 -10.08
N ALA A 47 8.41 6.87 -10.48
CA ALA A 47 7.77 7.55 -11.61
C ALA A 47 7.69 9.06 -11.39
N GLU A 48 7.30 9.50 -10.19
CA GLU A 48 7.25 10.93 -9.83
C GLU A 48 8.63 11.57 -9.88
N SER A 49 9.67 10.87 -9.37
CA SER A 49 11.04 11.36 -9.46
C SER A 49 11.54 11.49 -10.91
N HIS A 50 11.09 10.65 -11.84
CA HIS A 50 11.45 10.81 -13.25
C HIS A 50 10.78 12.02 -13.87
N VAL A 51 9.50 12.28 -13.54
CA VAL A 51 8.80 13.50 -14.00
C VAL A 51 9.53 14.74 -13.53
N ASP A 52 9.90 14.81 -12.25
CA ASP A 52 10.59 15.97 -11.70
C ASP A 52 11.95 16.18 -12.37
N ARG A 53 12.74 15.12 -12.52
CA ARG A 53 14.05 15.19 -13.19
C ARG A 53 13.97 15.65 -14.64
N VAL A 54 13.00 15.14 -15.41
CA VAL A 54 12.84 15.54 -16.81
C VAL A 54 12.35 16.98 -16.89
N ARG A 55 11.44 17.41 -16.00
CA ARG A 55 11.01 18.80 -15.91
C ARG A 55 12.19 19.73 -15.62
N ASP A 56 13.04 19.37 -14.67
CA ASP A 56 14.21 20.16 -14.31
C ASP A 56 15.19 20.27 -15.50
N ARG A 57 15.45 19.17 -16.21
CA ARG A 57 16.28 19.19 -17.42
C ARG A 57 15.70 20.06 -18.52
N LEU A 58 14.40 19.92 -18.80
CA LEU A 58 13.73 20.71 -19.82
C LEU A 58 13.78 22.20 -19.46
N HIS A 59 13.49 22.54 -18.20
CA HIS A 59 13.56 23.91 -17.71
C HIS A 59 14.97 24.51 -17.86
N GLN A 60 16.00 23.73 -17.53
CA GLN A 60 17.39 24.13 -17.73
C GLN A 60 17.72 24.29 -19.22
N ALA A 61 17.27 23.37 -20.08
CA ALA A 61 17.52 23.41 -21.52
C ALA A 61 16.86 24.60 -22.20
N THR A 62 15.67 25.01 -21.73
CA THR A 62 14.90 26.13 -22.29
C THR A 62 15.05 27.42 -21.48
N ALA A 63 16.07 27.52 -20.62
CA ALA A 63 16.31 28.73 -19.84
C ALA A 63 16.66 29.91 -20.78
N PRO A 64 16.18 31.14 -20.49
CA PRO A 64 16.33 32.28 -21.38
C PRO A 64 17.79 32.70 -21.60
N ASP A 65 18.67 32.43 -20.63
CA ASP A 65 20.09 32.78 -20.68
C ASP A 65 20.95 31.69 -21.35
N ARG A 66 20.34 30.59 -21.82
CA ARG A 66 21.06 29.47 -22.43
C ARG A 66 21.29 29.71 -23.92
N ASP A 67 22.46 29.30 -24.41
CA ASP A 67 22.75 29.31 -25.84
C ASP A 67 21.82 28.32 -26.58
N GLN A 68 21.03 28.86 -27.50
CA GLN A 68 20.08 28.07 -28.30
C GLN A 68 20.78 27.18 -29.34
N SER A 69 22.04 27.44 -29.65
CA SER A 69 22.83 26.58 -30.54
C SER A 69 23.29 25.28 -29.86
N GLU A 70 23.25 25.21 -28.53
CA GLU A 70 23.56 24.01 -27.74
C GLU A 70 22.33 23.10 -27.50
N LEU A 71 21.14 23.52 -27.94
CA LEU A 71 19.90 22.74 -27.80
C LEU A 71 19.85 21.60 -28.83
N ASP A 72 20.06 20.36 -28.37
CA ASP A 72 19.87 19.18 -29.19
C ASP A 72 18.39 18.75 -29.24
N ALA A 73 17.80 18.81 -30.44
CA ALA A 73 16.44 18.35 -30.70
C ALA A 73 16.25 16.84 -30.42
N GLY A 74 17.31 16.04 -30.57
CA GLY A 74 17.31 14.61 -30.25
C GLY A 74 17.13 14.35 -28.76
N ASP A 75 17.87 15.08 -27.92
CA ASP A 75 17.76 15.00 -26.47
C ASP A 75 16.40 15.49 -25.98
N LEU A 76 15.91 16.61 -26.51
CA LEU A 76 14.57 17.11 -26.17
C LEU A 76 13.46 16.11 -26.50
N ARG A 77 13.52 15.49 -27.68
CA ARG A 77 12.55 14.46 -28.07
C ARG A 77 12.61 13.28 -27.11
N THR A 78 13.81 12.83 -26.76
CA THR A 78 14.02 11.73 -25.83
C THR A 78 13.46 12.06 -24.45
N ASP A 79 13.70 13.27 -23.95
CA ASP A 79 13.14 13.77 -22.70
C ASP A 79 11.60 13.81 -22.72
N VAL A 80 11.00 14.28 -23.82
CA VAL A 80 9.53 14.27 -23.99
C VAL A 80 8.96 12.85 -23.93
N GLU A 81 9.59 11.89 -24.59
CA GLU A 81 9.14 10.49 -24.54
C GLU A 81 9.29 9.87 -23.14
N TRP A 82 10.39 10.16 -22.44
CA TRP A 82 10.56 9.75 -21.04
C TRP A 82 9.52 10.38 -20.11
N MET A 83 9.20 11.66 -20.30
CA MET A 83 8.15 12.33 -19.53
C MET A 83 6.79 11.69 -19.77
N LYS A 84 6.43 11.40 -21.03
CA LYS A 84 5.18 10.70 -21.37
C LYS A 84 5.13 9.34 -20.68
N ALA A 85 6.18 8.53 -20.79
CA ALA A 85 6.24 7.22 -20.15
C ALA A 85 6.06 7.31 -18.63
N ALA A 86 6.77 8.24 -17.97
CA ALA A 86 6.68 8.44 -16.54
C ALA A 86 5.28 8.89 -16.08
N LEU A 87 4.62 9.78 -16.83
CA LEU A 87 3.24 10.22 -16.56
C LEU A 87 2.23 9.09 -16.74
N THR A 88 2.39 8.27 -17.77
CA THR A 88 1.57 7.07 -17.98
C THR A 88 1.73 6.10 -16.82
N SER A 89 2.97 5.73 -16.46
CA SER A 89 3.22 4.84 -15.31
C SER A 89 2.65 5.40 -14.02
N ARG A 90 2.82 6.70 -13.75
CA ARG A 90 2.22 7.36 -12.57
C ARG A 90 0.71 7.17 -12.54
N THR A 91 0.03 7.40 -13.67
CA THR A 91 -1.43 7.29 -13.77
C THR A 91 -1.90 5.85 -13.54
N GLU A 92 -1.21 4.88 -14.13
CA GLU A 92 -1.51 3.46 -13.98
C GLU A 92 -1.31 2.98 -12.54
N ILE A 93 -0.21 3.39 -11.91
CA ILE A 93 0.10 3.02 -10.52
C ILE A 93 -0.93 3.65 -9.56
N VAL A 94 -1.28 4.92 -9.72
CA VAL A 94 -2.33 5.58 -8.91
C VAL A 94 -3.67 4.87 -9.09
N THR A 95 -4.01 4.47 -10.31
CA THR A 95 -5.22 3.72 -10.61
C THR A 95 -5.21 2.35 -9.92
N ALA A 96 -4.11 1.60 -10.02
CA ALA A 96 -3.95 0.30 -9.39
C ALA A 96 -4.03 0.41 -7.85
N LEU A 97 -3.38 1.41 -7.27
CA LEU A 97 -3.42 1.66 -5.83
C LEU A 97 -4.83 2.02 -5.39
N THR A 98 -5.52 2.92 -6.10
CA THR A 98 -6.90 3.30 -5.80
C THR A 98 -7.84 2.10 -5.81
N ARG A 99 -7.68 1.20 -6.80
CA ARG A 99 -8.45 -0.05 -6.89
C ARG A 99 -8.16 -0.98 -5.71
N LEU A 100 -6.88 -1.16 -5.37
CA LEU A 100 -6.45 -1.97 -4.24
C LEU A 100 -7.07 -1.45 -2.92
N LEU A 101 -6.91 -0.15 -2.63
CA LEU A 101 -7.44 0.45 -1.41
C LEU A 101 -8.96 0.38 -1.32
N ARG A 102 -9.67 0.44 -2.46
CA ARG A 102 -11.13 0.28 -2.52
C ARG A 102 -11.57 -1.16 -2.26
N SER A 103 -10.80 -2.15 -2.70
CA SER A 103 -11.13 -3.58 -2.53
C SER A 103 -10.92 -4.11 -1.12
N MET A 104 -10.29 -3.34 -0.23
CA MET A 104 -10.04 -3.79 1.15
C MET A 104 -11.33 -3.78 1.98
N PRO A 105 -11.74 -4.93 2.57
CA PRO A 105 -12.89 -4.99 3.46
C PRO A 105 -12.54 -4.26 4.77
N GLY A 106 -13.27 -3.19 5.07
CA GLY A 106 -13.08 -2.46 6.34
C GLY A 106 -13.35 -0.95 6.32
N ARG A 107 -13.61 -0.34 5.15
CA ARG A 107 -13.95 1.11 5.11
C ARG A 107 -15.33 1.44 5.70
N GLU A 108 -16.23 0.46 5.81
CA GLU A 108 -17.60 0.65 6.34
C GLU A 108 -17.82 0.09 7.77
N ALA A 109 -16.87 -0.66 8.34
CA ALA A 109 -17.10 -1.42 9.58
C ALA A 109 -16.16 -1.02 10.73
N ALA A 110 -15.73 0.24 10.80
CA ALA A 110 -15.10 0.79 12.00
C ALA A 110 -16.15 1.06 13.11
N GLY A 111 -16.96 0.05 13.44
CA GLY A 111 -17.61 -0.04 14.74
C GLY A 111 -16.56 -0.47 15.77
N PRO A 112 -16.74 -0.13 17.07
CA PRO A 112 -15.78 -0.48 18.10
C PRO A 112 -15.58 -2.01 18.11
N ARG A 113 -14.34 -2.44 17.88
CA ARG A 113 -13.91 -3.83 18.05
C ARG A 113 -14.22 -4.25 19.48
N ARG A 114 -15.36 -4.90 19.70
CA ARG A 114 -15.61 -5.65 20.94
C ARG A 114 -14.61 -6.79 20.94
N HIS A 115 -13.68 -6.75 21.89
CA HIS A 115 -12.78 -7.85 22.21
C HIS A 115 -13.62 -9.13 22.34
N GLN A 116 -13.44 -10.07 21.42
CA GLN A 116 -13.99 -11.41 21.56
C GLN A 116 -13.24 -12.07 22.72
N ALA A 117 -13.90 -12.12 23.88
CA ALA A 117 -13.44 -12.95 24.98
C ALA A 117 -13.44 -14.40 24.51
N ILE A 118 -12.26 -15.03 24.52
CA ILE A 118 -12.09 -16.45 24.27
C ILE A 118 -12.84 -17.19 25.40
N PRO A 119 -13.85 -18.02 25.12
CA PRO A 119 -14.41 -18.87 26.15
C PRO A 119 -13.40 -19.99 26.45
N THR A 120 -12.74 -19.90 27.60
CA THR A 120 -12.01 -21.02 28.18
C THR A 120 -12.99 -22.17 28.40
N ALA A 121 -12.86 -23.24 27.62
CA ALA A 121 -13.62 -24.45 27.76
C ALA A 121 -13.30 -25.10 29.12
N SER A 122 -14.30 -25.24 29.98
CA SER A 122 -14.23 -26.04 31.21
C SER A 122 -14.06 -27.53 30.87
N PRO A 123 -13.20 -28.29 31.58
CA PRO A 123 -13.08 -29.73 31.38
C PRO A 123 -14.35 -30.43 31.85
N LYS A 124 -14.95 -31.27 30.97
CA LYS A 124 -16.05 -32.17 31.32
C LYS A 124 -15.56 -33.23 32.31
N ALA A 125 -16.16 -33.29 33.50
CA ALA A 125 -16.06 -34.44 34.38
C ALA A 125 -16.92 -35.58 33.83
N ASN A 126 -16.28 -36.65 33.37
CA ASN A 126 -16.94 -37.92 33.08
C ASN A 126 -17.15 -38.66 34.41
N THR A 127 -18.40 -38.84 34.83
CA THR A 127 -18.76 -39.80 35.87
C THR A 127 -19.74 -40.81 35.29
N ALA A 128 -19.40 -42.09 35.43
CA ALA A 128 -20.04 -43.26 34.83
C ALA A 128 -21.46 -43.56 35.39
N PRO A 129 -22.26 -44.43 34.73
CA PRO A 129 -23.70 -44.57 34.96
C PRO A 129 -24.08 -45.41 36.21
N PRO A 130 -25.32 -45.27 36.73
CA PRO A 130 -25.78 -45.98 37.92
C PRO A 130 -26.21 -47.42 37.62
N ALA A 131 -25.82 -48.37 38.48
CA ALA A 131 -26.35 -49.73 38.49
C ALA A 131 -27.57 -49.84 39.42
N ALA A 132 -28.69 -50.30 38.86
CA ALA A 132 -29.94 -50.56 39.54
C ALA A 132 -29.83 -51.71 40.55
N ARG A 133 -30.53 -51.58 41.70
CA ARG A 133 -30.93 -52.73 42.52
C ARG A 133 -32.40 -52.64 42.87
N SER A 134 -33.18 -53.45 42.16
CA SER A 134 -34.54 -53.83 42.49
C SER A 134 -34.58 -54.56 43.83
N ARG A 135 -35.52 -54.20 44.71
CA ARG A 135 -36.00 -55.07 45.80
C ARG A 135 -37.51 -54.89 45.97
N HIS A 136 -38.22 -55.97 45.70
CA HIS A 136 -39.51 -56.39 46.27
C HIS A 136 -39.39 -57.91 46.48
N PRO A 137 -40.23 -58.58 47.28
CA PRO A 137 -41.48 -58.16 47.92
C PRO A 137 -41.32 -57.64 49.34
#